data_AF-A0A7C1B418-F1
#
_entry.id   AF-A0A7C1B418-F1
#
_cell.length_a   1.000
_cell.length_b   1.000
_cell.length_c   1.000
_cell.angle_alpha   90.00
_cell.angle_beta   90.00
_cell.angle_gamma   90.00
#
_symmetry.space_group_name_H-M   'P 1'
#
loop_
_entity.id
_entity.type
_entity.pdbx_description
1 polymer ?
#
loop_
_entity_poly.entity_id
_entity_poly.type
_entity_poly.pdbx_seq_one_letter_code
_entity_poly.pdbx_strand_id
1 'polypeptide(L)'
;TGQPATIISSTGDEVWKVRMNLDLQKNAGKIIEKTKIENDGWRGTKIIIEAKDVTYNRSRYSPYNYLRMSSIANPHARIEFIEPDGTKIIFPRSSKEVPKPPKIMKLHPKGMTTDDLLVMARNTKTRKLGSFLRTELSRISKKKLDEIERVSGVSMEMNTHRLTWKDAEKIIDAFKKIDFMAPSSEGLIPIGEENIMKGLSLVEPEFSIAVTRSPKTYRGGIPFIVEIGLAYGGKNEAGIDIIRYANRSPLVFDQGGCVINEAVKSIDWRRYGVNPDSTPLTLFVNIVSTHIPYTSAGKQAVAMEEEIYNEIRFGIMDACRGLKRFLSLKRRAYQKKQRKESLMKYAPESSKALSKLTGENPDKVKDLFIKLIEKRYA
;
A
#
# COMPACT_ATOMS: atom_id res chain seq x y z
N THR A 1 -30.01 -12.46 -10.05
CA THR A 1 -31.42 -12.93 -9.98
C THR A 1 -32.38 -12.15 -10.87
N GLY A 2 -31.95 -11.08 -11.57
CA GLY A 2 -32.85 -10.17 -12.29
C GLY A 2 -33.69 -9.27 -11.37
N GLN A 3 -33.53 -9.44 -10.05
CA GLN A 3 -34.20 -8.63 -9.04
C GLN A 3 -33.54 -7.24 -8.94
N PRO A 4 -34.35 -6.19 -8.73
CA PRO A 4 -33.82 -4.85 -8.58
C PRO A 4 -33.01 -4.68 -7.30
N ALA A 5 -31.95 -3.90 -7.41
CA ALA A 5 -31.17 -3.48 -6.26
C ALA A 5 -32.04 -2.57 -5.38
N THR A 6 -32.03 -2.82 -4.08
CA THR A 6 -32.69 -1.95 -3.09
C THR A 6 -31.64 -1.06 -2.43
N ILE A 7 -31.81 0.24 -2.59
CA ILE A 7 -30.93 1.27 -2.04
C ILE A 7 -31.72 2.07 -1.01
N ILE A 8 -31.21 2.15 0.22
CA ILE A 8 -31.76 2.98 1.27
C ILE A 8 -30.71 4.03 1.59
N SER A 9 -31.04 5.31 1.50
CA SER A 9 -30.07 6.39 1.71
C SER A 9 -30.70 7.55 2.49
N SER A 10 -29.91 8.16 3.37
CA SER A 10 -30.31 9.35 4.13
C SER A 10 -29.14 10.28 4.42
N THR A 11 -29.40 11.58 4.29
CA THR A 11 -28.52 12.68 4.73
C THR A 11 -28.84 13.15 6.16
N GLY A 12 -29.89 12.62 6.78
CA GLY A 12 -30.33 12.93 8.16
C GLY A 12 -31.75 13.47 8.28
N ASP A 13 -32.28 14.10 7.24
CA ASP A 13 -33.62 14.73 7.29
C ASP A 13 -34.70 13.81 6.70
N GLU A 14 -34.37 13.14 5.60
CA GLU A 14 -35.26 12.21 4.92
C GLU A 14 -34.55 10.89 4.65
N VAL A 15 -35.30 9.79 4.73
CA VAL A 15 -34.82 8.47 4.36
C VAL A 15 -35.57 8.01 3.12
N TRP A 16 -34.82 7.72 2.06
CA TRP A 16 -35.38 7.28 0.78
C TRP A 16 -35.02 5.82 0.53
N LYS A 17 -36.04 5.01 0.24
CA LYS A 17 -35.91 3.66 -0.27
C LYS A 17 -36.19 3.67 -1.77
N VAL A 18 -35.20 3.23 -2.54
CA VAL A 18 -35.26 3.20 -4.01
C VAL A 18 -35.01 1.77 -4.48
N ARG A 19 -35.91 1.24 -5.30
CA ARG A 19 -35.67 0.02 -6.07
C ARG A 19 -35.34 0.39 -7.49
N MET A 20 -34.17 -0.03 -7.96
CA MET A 20 -33.70 0.30 -9.31
C MET A 20 -33.15 -0.90 -10.06
N ASN A 21 -33.33 -0.86 -11.37
CA ASN A 21 -32.71 -1.75 -12.35
C ASN A 21 -31.84 -0.94 -13.31
N LEU A 22 -30.91 -1.60 -13.98
CA LEU A 22 -30.13 -1.00 -15.04
C LEU A 22 -30.79 -1.29 -16.40
N ASP A 23 -31.07 -0.26 -17.19
CA ASP A 23 -31.43 -0.40 -18.60
C ASP A 23 -30.13 -0.48 -19.42
N LEU A 24 -29.82 -1.70 -19.88
CA LEU A 24 -28.59 -1.99 -20.62
C LEU A 24 -28.56 -1.35 -22.02
N GLN A 25 -29.71 -1.12 -22.65
CA GLN A 25 -29.75 -0.53 -24.00
C GLN A 25 -29.47 0.98 -23.94
N LYS A 26 -30.00 1.65 -22.91
CA LYS A 26 -29.82 3.10 -22.74
C LYS A 26 -28.62 3.46 -21.86
N ASN A 27 -27.97 2.47 -21.25
CA ASN A 27 -26.94 2.66 -20.23
C ASN A 27 -27.41 3.61 -19.10
N ALA A 28 -28.65 3.41 -18.63
CA ALA A 28 -29.32 4.31 -17.69
C ALA A 28 -29.96 3.54 -16.54
N GLY A 29 -29.93 4.11 -15.33
CA GLY A 29 -30.66 3.56 -14.19
C GLY A 29 -32.16 3.79 -14.33
N LYS A 30 -32.96 2.71 -14.29
CA LYS A 30 -34.41 2.75 -14.27
C LYS A 30 -34.93 2.59 -12.85
N ILE A 31 -35.49 3.66 -12.30
CA ILE A 31 -36.17 3.64 -11.00
C ILE A 31 -37.52 2.93 -11.19
N ILE A 32 -37.73 1.86 -10.42
CA ILE A 32 -38.99 1.11 -10.39
C ILE A 32 -39.90 1.67 -9.32
N GLU A 33 -39.31 1.92 -8.15
CA GLU A 33 -40.04 2.37 -6.97
C GLU A 33 -39.17 3.35 -6.19
N LYS A 34 -39.78 4.43 -5.73
CA LYS A 34 -39.15 5.43 -4.86
C LYS A 34 -40.14 5.76 -3.75
N THR A 35 -39.84 5.34 -2.54
CA THR A 35 -40.67 5.56 -1.36
C THR A 35 -39.87 6.27 -0.27
N LYS A 36 -40.50 7.27 0.36
CA LYS A 36 -39.97 7.89 1.57
C LYS A 36 -40.35 6.98 2.74
N ILE A 37 -39.38 6.62 3.58
CA ILE A 37 -39.60 5.79 4.77
C ILE A 37 -39.43 6.63 6.03
N GLU A 38 -39.87 6.08 7.16
CA GLU A 38 -39.77 6.74 8.46
C GLU A 38 -38.32 7.08 8.79
N ASN A 39 -38.11 8.31 9.28
CA ASN A 39 -36.80 8.78 9.68
C ASN A 39 -36.56 8.48 11.16
N ASP A 40 -35.74 7.47 11.42
CA ASP A 40 -35.27 7.06 12.74
C ASP A 40 -33.99 7.81 13.17
N GLY A 41 -33.59 8.86 12.43
CA GLY A 41 -32.33 9.58 12.63
C GLY A 41 -31.11 8.90 12.00
N TRP A 42 -31.30 7.81 11.26
CA TRP A 42 -30.21 7.11 10.57
C TRP A 42 -29.60 7.96 9.46
N ARG A 43 -28.26 7.94 9.37
CA ARG A 43 -27.48 8.59 8.30
C ARG A 43 -26.58 7.58 7.64
N GLY A 44 -26.65 7.47 6.33
CA GLY A 44 -25.81 6.54 5.57
C GLY A 44 -26.45 6.08 4.27
N THR A 45 -25.86 5.03 3.70
CA THR A 45 -26.40 4.37 2.52
C THR A 45 -26.25 2.86 2.68
N LYS A 46 -27.35 2.12 2.49
CA LYS A 46 -27.43 0.66 2.52
C LYS A 46 -27.82 0.18 1.13
N ILE A 47 -27.04 -0.75 0.60
CA ILE A 47 -27.26 -1.34 -0.72
C ILE A 47 -27.50 -2.83 -0.52
N ILE A 48 -28.60 -3.33 -1.06
CA ILE A 48 -28.99 -4.74 -1.02
C ILE A 48 -29.10 -5.22 -2.47
N ILE A 49 -28.31 -6.22 -2.83
CA ILE A 49 -28.24 -6.79 -4.16
C ILE A 49 -28.34 -8.30 -4.02
N GLU A 50 -29.13 -8.93 -4.89
CA GLU A 50 -29.22 -10.37 -5.01
C GLU A 50 -28.44 -10.88 -6.22
N ALA A 51 -27.36 -11.61 -5.95
CA ALA A 51 -26.58 -12.31 -6.97
C ALA A 51 -27.01 -13.78 -7.04
N LYS A 52 -27.04 -14.34 -8.26
CA LYS A 52 -27.09 -15.80 -8.48
C LYS A 52 -25.67 -16.29 -8.77
N ASP A 53 -25.45 -17.59 -8.62
CA ASP A 53 -24.22 -18.27 -9.02
C ASP A 53 -22.96 -17.77 -8.29
N VAL A 54 -23.13 -17.39 -7.03
CA VAL A 54 -22.03 -16.99 -6.13
C VAL A 54 -21.80 -18.08 -5.11
N THR A 55 -20.63 -18.70 -5.15
CA THR A 55 -20.19 -19.66 -4.12
C THR A 55 -19.39 -18.93 -3.05
N TYR A 56 -19.84 -19.03 -1.79
CA TYR A 56 -19.07 -18.52 -0.66
C TYR A 56 -18.07 -19.59 -0.18
N ASN A 57 -16.79 -19.21 -0.07
CA ASN A 57 -15.77 -20.04 0.55
C ASN A 57 -14.88 -19.19 1.47
N ARG A 58 -14.28 -19.80 2.50
CA ARG A 58 -13.29 -19.18 3.38
C ARG A 58 -11.87 -19.40 2.85
N SER A 59 -11.61 -19.05 1.59
CA SER A 59 -10.27 -19.10 1.00
C SER A 59 -9.48 -17.80 1.22
N ARG A 60 -8.21 -17.76 0.78
CA ARG A 60 -7.41 -16.51 0.70
C ARG A 60 -8.07 -15.44 -0.17
N TYR A 61 -8.94 -15.85 -1.09
CA TYR A 61 -9.69 -14.98 -2.00
C TYR A 61 -11.08 -14.60 -1.48
N SER A 62 -11.42 -15.00 -0.26
CA SER A 62 -12.74 -14.79 0.32
C SER A 62 -13.04 -13.33 0.64
N PRO A 63 -14.33 -12.95 0.68
CA PRO A 63 -14.76 -11.66 1.24
C PRO A 63 -14.25 -11.44 2.67
N TYR A 64 -14.20 -12.50 3.49
CA TYR A 64 -13.63 -12.42 4.84
C TYR A 64 -12.17 -11.92 4.81
N ASN A 65 -11.32 -12.51 3.97
CA ASN A 65 -9.92 -12.08 3.90
C ASN A 65 -9.79 -10.66 3.35
N TYR A 66 -10.60 -10.28 2.36
CA TYR A 66 -10.66 -8.91 1.85
C TYR A 66 -10.99 -7.91 2.98
N LEU A 67 -12.03 -8.17 3.78
CA LEU A 67 -12.43 -7.30 4.89
C LEU A 67 -11.39 -7.27 6.01
N ARG A 68 -10.76 -8.42 6.31
CA ARG A 68 -9.62 -8.49 7.24
C ARG A 68 -8.48 -7.58 6.77
N MET A 69 -8.07 -7.67 5.51
CA MET A 69 -7.05 -6.80 4.92
C MET A 69 -7.49 -5.32 4.94
N SER A 70 -8.74 -5.02 4.59
CA SER A 70 -9.28 -3.66 4.65
C SER A 70 -9.22 -3.08 6.06
N SER A 71 -9.43 -3.89 7.11
CA SER A 71 -9.32 -3.44 8.51
C SER A 71 -7.88 -3.06 8.90
N ILE A 72 -6.88 -3.76 8.35
CA ILE A 72 -5.44 -3.46 8.56
C ILE A 72 -5.08 -2.10 7.95
N ALA A 73 -5.53 -1.83 6.72
CA ALA A 73 -5.25 -0.57 6.04
C ALA A 73 -6.08 0.61 6.56
N ASN A 74 -7.20 0.35 7.23
CA ASN A 74 -8.14 1.36 7.71
C ASN A 74 -8.44 1.20 9.22
N PRO A 75 -7.45 1.42 10.11
CA PRO A 75 -7.59 1.19 11.55
C PRO A 75 -8.64 2.07 12.24
N HIS A 76 -9.09 3.13 11.56
CA HIS A 76 -10.10 4.06 12.07
C HIS A 76 -11.54 3.56 11.85
N ALA A 77 -11.74 2.58 10.96
CA ALA A 77 -13.04 2.03 10.62
C ALA A 77 -13.40 0.83 11.51
N ARG A 78 -14.69 0.70 11.84
CA ARG A 78 -15.27 -0.53 12.39
C ARG A 78 -15.96 -1.26 11.26
N ILE A 79 -15.61 -2.53 11.04
CA ILE A 79 -16.23 -3.36 10.01
C ILE A 79 -16.95 -4.51 10.71
N GLU A 80 -18.23 -4.67 10.39
CA GLU A 80 -19.04 -5.80 10.84
C GLU A 80 -19.42 -6.64 9.64
N PHE A 81 -19.08 -7.93 9.70
CA PHE A 81 -19.33 -8.88 8.63
C PHE A 81 -20.18 -10.02 9.17
N ILE A 82 -21.29 -10.28 8.51
CA ILE A 82 -22.19 -11.40 8.82
C ILE A 82 -22.10 -12.36 7.65
N GLU A 83 -21.61 -13.57 7.92
CA GLU A 83 -21.48 -14.62 6.93
C GLU A 83 -22.82 -15.26 6.56
N PRO A 84 -22.92 -15.99 5.44
CA PRO A 84 -24.15 -16.67 5.04
C PRO A 84 -24.67 -17.70 6.06
N ASP A 85 -23.80 -18.25 6.91
CA ASP A 85 -24.14 -19.16 8.01
C ASP A 85 -24.64 -18.44 9.27
N GLY A 86 -24.66 -17.10 9.27
CA GLY A 86 -25.03 -16.26 10.41
C GLY A 86 -23.86 -15.92 11.34
N THR A 87 -22.65 -16.41 11.09
CA THR A 87 -21.47 -16.09 11.90
C THR A 87 -21.18 -14.58 11.80
N LYS A 88 -21.17 -13.91 12.96
CA LYS A 88 -20.90 -12.48 13.07
C LYS A 88 -19.45 -12.24 13.47
N ILE A 89 -18.74 -11.50 12.62
CA ILE A 89 -17.34 -11.15 12.77
C ILE A 89 -17.24 -9.64 12.88
N ILE A 90 -16.56 -9.16 13.91
CA ILE A 90 -16.37 -7.72 14.15
C ILE A 90 -14.88 -7.41 14.09
N PHE A 91 -14.50 -6.51 13.19
CA PHE A 91 -13.19 -5.87 13.16
C PHE A 91 -13.32 -4.52 13.86
N PRO A 92 -12.87 -4.40 15.13
CA PRO A 92 -12.99 -3.16 15.89
C PRO A 92 -12.03 -2.11 15.35
N ARG A 93 -12.32 -0.84 15.68
CA ARG A 93 -11.39 0.25 15.39
C ARG A 93 -10.16 0.14 16.29
N SER A 94 -8.98 0.25 15.70
CA SER A 94 -7.70 0.33 16.42
C SER A 94 -7.22 1.77 16.61
N SER A 95 -7.77 2.72 15.84
CA SER A 95 -7.50 4.15 15.96
C SER A 95 -8.80 4.97 16.00
N LYS A 96 -8.77 6.11 16.69
CA LYS A 96 -9.83 7.12 16.65
C LYS A 96 -9.57 8.22 15.63
N GLU A 97 -8.32 8.33 15.16
CA GLU A 97 -7.90 9.39 14.24
C GLU A 97 -8.37 9.06 12.81
N VAL A 98 -9.20 9.94 12.25
CA VAL A 98 -9.68 9.82 10.88
C VAL A 98 -8.69 10.53 9.94
N PRO A 99 -8.18 9.84 8.89
CA PRO A 99 -7.29 10.45 7.92
C PRO A 99 -7.93 11.66 7.24
N LYS A 100 -7.14 12.70 6.98
CA LYS A 100 -7.61 13.89 6.27
C LYS A 100 -8.11 13.52 4.87
N PRO A 101 -9.19 14.16 4.38
CA PRO A 101 -9.66 13.93 3.03
C PRO A 101 -8.59 14.38 2.01
N PRO A 102 -8.40 13.63 0.91
CA PRO A 102 -7.47 14.02 -0.13
C PRO A 102 -7.92 15.34 -0.79
N LYS A 103 -6.96 16.21 -1.11
CA LYS A 103 -7.22 17.42 -1.90
C LYS A 103 -7.18 17.09 -3.39
N ILE A 104 -8.04 17.73 -4.17
CA ILE A 104 -8.02 17.62 -5.63
C ILE A 104 -6.68 18.16 -6.14
N MET A 105 -6.02 17.37 -6.98
CA MET A 105 -4.74 17.72 -7.58
C MET A 105 -4.91 17.97 -9.07
N LYS A 106 -4.39 19.09 -9.54
CA LYS A 106 -4.31 19.40 -10.97
C LYS A 106 -3.30 18.47 -11.65
N LEU A 107 -3.54 18.20 -12.93
CA LEU A 107 -2.63 17.38 -13.74
C LEU A 107 -1.28 18.07 -13.91
N HIS A 108 -0.24 17.27 -14.03
CA HIS A 108 1.12 17.76 -14.25
C HIS A 108 1.46 17.69 -15.75
N PRO A 109 2.07 18.73 -16.35
CA PRO A 109 2.33 18.79 -17.80
C PRO A 109 3.07 17.56 -18.34
N LYS A 110 4.12 17.11 -17.64
CA LYS A 110 4.94 15.95 -18.07
C LYS A 110 4.19 14.60 -18.11
N GLY A 111 3.04 14.50 -17.45
CA GLY A 111 2.24 13.25 -17.39
C GLY A 111 1.01 13.26 -18.28
N MET A 112 0.85 14.27 -19.13
CA MET A 112 -0.30 14.39 -20.03
C MET A 112 -0.05 13.73 -21.37
N THR A 113 -1.12 13.18 -21.95
CA THR A 113 -1.14 12.77 -23.36
C THR A 113 -1.78 13.84 -24.25
N THR A 114 -1.61 13.70 -25.56
CA THR A 114 -2.24 14.59 -26.56
C THR A 114 -3.77 14.54 -26.45
N ASP A 115 -4.34 13.35 -26.22
CA ASP A 115 -5.78 13.18 -26.07
C ASP A 115 -6.30 13.87 -24.80
N ASP A 116 -5.60 13.68 -23.66
CA ASP A 116 -5.95 14.35 -22.40
C ASP A 116 -6.04 15.88 -22.60
N LEU A 117 -5.05 16.46 -23.28
CA LEU A 117 -5.00 17.90 -23.53
C LEU A 117 -6.20 18.38 -24.38
N LEU A 118 -6.55 17.63 -25.42
CA LEU A 118 -7.69 17.96 -26.31
C LEU A 118 -9.04 17.82 -25.60
N VAL A 119 -9.22 16.74 -24.84
CA VAL A 119 -10.45 16.51 -24.07
C VAL A 119 -10.63 17.60 -23.02
N MET A 120 -9.55 17.99 -22.34
CA MET A 120 -9.58 19.10 -21.37
C MET A 120 -9.86 20.44 -22.07
N ALA A 121 -9.22 20.70 -23.21
CA ALA A 121 -9.40 21.92 -23.98
C ALA A 121 -10.83 22.11 -24.51
N ARG A 122 -11.56 21.03 -24.79
CA ARG A 122 -12.97 21.06 -25.22
C ARG A 122 -13.96 21.29 -24.07
N ASN A 123 -13.61 20.88 -22.86
CA ASN A 123 -14.49 20.92 -21.69
C ASN A 123 -14.22 22.10 -20.75
N THR A 124 -13.13 22.83 -20.95
CA THR A 124 -12.78 23.98 -20.10
C THR A 124 -13.66 25.19 -20.40
N LYS A 125 -13.81 26.07 -19.41
CA LYS A 125 -14.50 27.36 -19.56
C LYS A 125 -13.60 28.46 -20.13
N THR A 126 -12.27 28.26 -20.14
CA THR A 126 -11.32 29.28 -20.57
C THR A 126 -11.25 29.39 -22.09
N ARG A 127 -11.30 30.62 -22.62
CA ARG A 127 -11.22 30.87 -24.07
C ARG A 127 -9.79 30.91 -24.62
N LYS A 128 -8.81 31.34 -23.83
CA LYS A 128 -7.40 31.49 -24.27
C LYS A 128 -6.55 30.31 -23.81
N LEU A 129 -5.66 29.81 -24.68
CA LEU A 129 -4.82 28.64 -24.41
C LEU A 129 -3.88 28.85 -23.21
N GLY A 130 -3.22 30.01 -23.10
CA GLY A 130 -2.36 30.30 -21.95
C GLY A 130 -3.12 30.33 -20.62
N SER A 131 -4.35 30.85 -20.63
CA SER A 131 -5.23 30.85 -19.46
C SER A 131 -5.67 29.44 -19.08
N PHE A 132 -5.98 28.61 -20.08
CA PHE A 132 -6.31 27.20 -19.90
C PHE A 132 -5.17 26.45 -19.21
N LEU A 133 -3.96 26.50 -19.79
CA LEU A 133 -2.80 25.77 -19.26
C LEU A 133 -2.46 26.19 -17.83
N ARG A 134 -2.58 27.48 -17.48
CA ARG A 134 -2.32 27.97 -16.12
C ARG A 134 -3.43 27.59 -15.13
N THR A 135 -4.67 27.51 -15.59
CA THR A 135 -5.83 27.24 -14.72
C THR A 135 -5.99 25.75 -14.46
N GLU A 136 -5.84 24.92 -15.48
CA GLU A 136 -6.12 23.48 -15.39
C GLU A 136 -4.90 22.65 -14.98
N LEU A 137 -3.68 23.10 -15.33
CA LEU A 137 -2.45 22.37 -15.03
C LEU A 137 -1.74 22.90 -13.80
N SER A 138 -1.02 22.01 -13.14
CA SER A 138 -0.14 22.35 -12.02
C SER A 138 1.21 22.89 -12.52
N ARG A 139 1.85 23.73 -11.69
CA ARG A 139 3.23 24.22 -11.91
C ARG A 139 3.48 25.02 -13.20
N ILE A 140 2.43 25.54 -13.83
CA ILE A 140 2.51 26.49 -14.95
C ILE A 140 2.55 27.93 -14.41
N SER A 141 3.73 28.56 -14.48
CA SER A 141 3.90 30.00 -14.24
C SER A 141 3.85 30.79 -15.54
N LYS A 142 3.75 32.13 -15.47
CA LYS A 142 3.80 32.99 -16.66
C LYS A 142 5.08 32.76 -17.48
N LYS A 143 6.25 32.70 -16.80
CA LYS A 143 7.54 32.41 -17.44
C LYS A 143 7.54 31.06 -18.18
N LYS A 144 6.86 30.05 -17.61
CA LYS A 144 6.74 28.73 -18.24
C LYS A 144 5.81 28.76 -19.45
N LEU A 145 4.74 29.55 -19.44
CA LEU A 145 3.90 29.74 -20.63
C LEU A 145 4.68 30.35 -21.78
N ASP A 146 5.45 31.41 -21.52
CA ASP A 146 6.28 32.07 -22.54
C ASP A 146 7.31 31.09 -23.13
N GLU A 147 7.89 30.23 -22.28
CA GLU A 147 8.79 29.16 -22.70
C GLU A 147 8.08 28.08 -23.56
N ILE A 148 6.88 27.65 -23.16
CA ILE A 148 6.07 26.69 -23.93
C ILE A 148 5.71 27.27 -25.30
N GLU A 149 5.30 28.54 -25.37
CA GLU A 149 4.96 29.22 -26.63
C GLU A 149 6.17 29.23 -27.58
N ARG A 150 7.35 29.58 -27.06
CA ARG A 150 8.60 29.60 -27.83
C ARG A 150 9.02 28.22 -28.33
N VAL A 151 8.87 27.17 -27.51
CA VAL A 151 9.31 25.81 -27.86
C VAL A 151 8.30 25.08 -28.75
N SER A 152 7.00 25.26 -28.51
CA SER A 152 5.94 24.61 -29.29
C SER A 152 5.62 25.34 -30.59
N GLY A 153 5.87 26.65 -30.65
CA GLY A 153 5.44 27.52 -31.75
C GLY A 153 3.93 27.74 -31.83
N VAL A 154 3.18 27.32 -30.79
CA VAL A 154 1.72 27.50 -30.71
C VAL A 154 1.42 28.73 -29.87
N SER A 155 0.62 29.65 -30.41
CA SER A 155 0.33 30.90 -29.71
C SER A 155 -0.56 30.68 -28.47
N MET A 156 -0.18 31.28 -27.34
CA MET A 156 -0.96 31.20 -26.09
C MET A 156 -2.24 32.04 -26.13
N GLU A 157 -2.35 32.94 -27.10
CA GLU A 157 -3.55 33.77 -27.35
C GLU A 157 -4.60 33.05 -28.23
N MET A 158 -4.25 31.88 -28.79
CA MET A 158 -5.18 31.03 -29.53
C MET A 158 -6.42 30.69 -28.70
N ASN A 159 -7.56 30.53 -29.39
CA ASN A 159 -8.76 30.00 -28.76
C ASN A 159 -8.58 28.51 -28.38
N THR A 160 -8.69 28.20 -27.10
CA THR A 160 -8.51 26.84 -26.55
C THR A 160 -9.39 25.79 -27.26
N HIS A 161 -10.62 26.14 -27.64
CA HIS A 161 -11.55 25.19 -28.27
C HIS A 161 -11.22 24.91 -29.74
N ARG A 162 -10.30 25.68 -30.34
CA ARG A 162 -9.81 25.48 -31.71
C ARG A 162 -8.50 24.68 -31.75
N LEU A 163 -8.02 24.17 -30.61
CA LEU A 163 -6.79 23.39 -30.54
C LEU A 163 -6.90 22.13 -31.39
N THR A 164 -6.00 21.98 -32.37
CA THR A 164 -5.94 20.79 -33.22
C THR A 164 -5.04 19.71 -32.63
N TRP A 165 -5.14 18.48 -33.14
CA TRP A 165 -4.24 17.39 -32.73
C TRP A 165 -2.76 17.74 -32.93
N LYS A 166 -2.43 18.37 -34.07
CA LYS A 166 -1.06 18.79 -34.39
C LYS A 166 -0.52 19.84 -33.42
N ASP A 167 -1.38 20.77 -32.99
CA ASP A 167 -0.99 21.79 -32.01
C ASP A 167 -0.79 21.16 -30.63
N ALA A 168 -1.69 20.25 -30.23
CA ALA A 168 -1.57 19.53 -28.97
C ALA A 168 -0.29 18.68 -28.91
N GLU A 169 0.06 17.99 -29.99
CA GLU A 169 1.30 17.20 -30.09
C GLU A 169 2.55 18.08 -29.90
N LYS A 170 2.59 19.25 -30.57
CA LYS A 170 3.68 20.23 -30.37
C LYS A 170 3.79 20.71 -28.92
N ILE A 171 2.67 20.93 -28.23
CA ILE A 171 2.66 21.34 -26.82
C ILE A 171 3.15 20.20 -25.93
N ILE A 172 2.71 18.96 -26.15
CA ILE A 172 3.16 17.79 -25.38
C ILE A 172 4.66 17.55 -25.56
N ASP A 173 5.18 17.69 -26.79
CA ASP A 173 6.62 17.57 -27.03
C ASP A 173 7.42 18.73 -26.40
N ALA A 174 6.84 19.92 -26.32
CA ALA A 174 7.42 21.01 -25.53
C ALA A 174 7.44 20.67 -24.03
N PHE A 175 6.40 20.02 -23.49
CA PHE A 175 6.37 19.60 -22.08
C PHE A 175 7.47 18.60 -21.73
N LYS A 176 7.85 17.71 -22.65
CA LYS A 176 8.96 16.76 -22.43
C LYS A 176 10.31 17.45 -22.38
N LYS A 177 10.49 18.54 -23.15
CA LYS A 177 11.76 19.29 -23.25
C LYS A 177 11.95 20.31 -22.14
N ILE A 178 10.85 20.87 -21.61
CA ILE A 178 10.88 21.90 -20.58
C ILE A 178 10.97 21.26 -19.20
N ASP A 179 11.82 21.82 -18.34
CA ASP A 179 11.85 21.39 -16.96
C ASP A 179 10.73 22.01 -16.12
N PHE A 180 10.09 21.20 -15.29
CA PHE A 180 8.98 21.59 -14.43
C PHE A 180 9.29 21.20 -12.99
N MET A 181 8.87 22.05 -12.05
CA MET A 181 8.89 21.71 -10.63
C MET A 181 8.06 20.45 -10.37
N ALA A 182 8.48 19.62 -9.42
CA ALA A 182 7.75 18.43 -9.04
C ALA A 182 6.27 18.72 -8.71
N PRO A 183 5.35 17.81 -9.07
CA PRO A 183 3.95 17.92 -8.69
C PRO A 183 3.80 17.96 -7.17
N SER A 184 2.72 18.57 -6.69
CA SER A 184 2.40 18.52 -5.26
C SER A 184 2.11 17.08 -4.83
N SER A 185 2.39 16.74 -3.58
CA SER A 185 2.02 15.45 -2.97
C SER A 185 0.89 15.59 -1.95
N GLU A 186 0.30 16.78 -1.79
CA GLU A 186 -0.69 17.07 -0.75
C GLU A 186 -1.97 16.23 -0.83
N GLY A 187 -2.35 15.76 -2.02
CA GLY A 187 -3.51 14.89 -2.20
C GLY A 187 -3.22 13.40 -1.96
N LEU A 188 -1.95 13.02 -1.77
CA LEU A 188 -1.58 11.65 -1.43
C LEU A 188 -1.68 11.46 0.08
N ILE A 189 -2.58 10.58 0.51
CA ILE A 189 -2.80 10.29 1.93
C ILE A 189 -2.26 8.89 2.25
N PRO A 190 -0.98 8.76 2.64
CA PRO A 190 -0.42 7.48 3.09
C PRO A 190 -1.14 6.93 4.33
N ILE A 191 -0.96 5.65 4.63
CA ILE A 191 -1.46 5.03 5.87
C ILE A 191 -0.61 5.51 7.06
N GLY A 192 0.70 5.64 6.85
CA GLY A 192 1.70 6.04 7.83
C GLY A 192 2.35 4.85 8.52
N GLU A 193 3.63 4.99 8.86
CA GLU A 193 4.46 3.92 9.45
C GLU A 193 3.85 3.37 10.74
N GLU A 194 3.37 4.24 11.63
CA GLU A 194 2.77 3.84 12.91
C GLU A 194 1.51 2.98 12.72
N ASN A 195 0.63 3.37 11.80
CA ASN A 195 -0.60 2.64 11.52
C ASN A 195 -0.31 1.29 10.83
N ILE A 196 0.68 1.24 9.94
CA ILE A 196 1.13 -0.01 9.32
C ILE A 196 1.68 -0.96 10.40
N MET A 197 2.51 -0.47 11.32
CA MET A 197 3.02 -1.29 12.43
C MET A 197 1.90 -1.81 13.33
N LYS A 198 0.91 -0.97 13.69
CA LYS A 198 -0.29 -1.40 14.43
C LYS A 198 -1.05 -2.48 13.67
N GLY A 199 -1.22 -2.33 12.35
CA GLY A 199 -1.85 -3.34 11.50
C GLY A 199 -1.10 -4.67 11.48
N LEU A 200 0.24 -4.63 11.38
CA LEU A 200 1.09 -5.83 11.38
C LEU A 200 1.15 -6.53 12.75
N SER A 201 0.89 -5.82 13.85
CA SER A 201 0.85 -6.41 15.20
C SER A 201 -0.20 -7.52 15.36
N LEU A 202 -1.25 -7.52 14.53
CA LEU A 202 -2.28 -8.57 14.49
C LEU A 202 -1.73 -9.96 14.12
N VAL A 203 -0.53 -10.02 13.56
CA VAL A 203 0.16 -11.26 13.17
C VAL A 203 1.10 -11.75 14.29
N GLU A 204 1.15 -11.04 15.43
CA GLU A 204 2.03 -11.32 16.57
C GLU A 204 3.52 -11.54 16.17
N PRO A 205 4.12 -10.61 15.39
CA PRO A 205 5.49 -10.80 14.92
C PRO A 205 6.51 -10.63 16.05
N GLU A 206 7.66 -11.32 15.93
CA GLU A 206 8.81 -11.08 16.81
C GLU A 206 9.51 -9.75 16.52
N PHE A 207 9.43 -9.30 15.26
CA PHE A 207 9.99 -8.04 14.80
C PHE A 207 9.11 -7.45 13.71
N SER A 208 8.83 -6.15 13.80
CA SER A 208 8.12 -5.41 12.76
C SER A 208 8.78 -4.07 12.48
N ILE A 209 8.79 -3.65 11.23
CA ILE A 209 9.24 -2.33 10.79
C ILE A 209 8.35 -1.83 9.65
N ALA A 210 8.09 -0.53 9.60
CA ALA A 210 7.42 0.11 8.48
C ALA A 210 8.25 1.29 7.98
N VAL A 211 8.19 1.56 6.66
CA VAL A 211 8.91 2.62 5.98
C VAL A 211 7.96 3.29 4.99
N THR A 212 7.79 4.60 5.12
CA THR A 212 7.08 5.44 4.15
C THR A 212 8.09 6.19 3.30
N ARG A 213 8.11 5.93 2.00
CA ARG A 213 9.06 6.56 1.08
C ARG A 213 8.65 7.99 0.74
N SER A 214 9.63 8.79 0.32
CA SER A 214 9.34 10.13 -0.21
C SER A 214 8.54 10.03 -1.52
N PRO A 215 7.64 10.99 -1.82
CA PRO A 215 6.87 10.98 -3.06
C PRO A 215 7.78 10.99 -4.29
N LYS A 216 7.45 10.14 -5.26
CA LYS A 216 8.08 10.08 -6.59
C LYS A 216 7.03 10.28 -7.67
N THR A 217 7.46 10.36 -8.92
CA THR A 217 6.57 10.49 -10.08
C THR A 217 6.87 9.38 -11.07
N TYR A 218 5.83 8.80 -11.66
CA TYR A 218 5.94 7.90 -12.80
C TYR A 218 5.29 8.53 -14.03
N ARG A 219 5.70 8.09 -15.24
CA ARG A 219 5.28 8.72 -16.51
C ARG A 219 5.48 10.23 -16.50
N GLY A 220 6.56 10.69 -15.86
CA GLY A 220 6.98 12.09 -15.79
C GLY A 220 6.11 13.04 -14.94
N GLY A 221 4.89 12.67 -14.53
CA GLY A 221 3.99 13.65 -13.92
C GLY A 221 2.97 13.14 -12.90
N ILE A 222 2.81 11.82 -12.74
CA ILE A 222 1.82 11.28 -11.81
C ILE A 222 2.52 10.96 -10.48
N PRO A 223 2.20 11.68 -9.38
CA PRO A 223 2.88 11.47 -8.12
C PRO A 223 2.37 10.19 -7.43
N PHE A 224 3.29 9.47 -6.79
CA PHE A 224 3.00 8.29 -6.01
C PHE A 224 3.92 8.18 -4.79
N ILE A 225 3.44 7.47 -3.77
CA ILE A 225 4.17 7.12 -2.55
C ILE A 225 4.11 5.60 -2.42
N VAL A 226 5.22 5.00 -1.98
CA VAL A 226 5.28 3.58 -1.62
C VAL A 226 5.48 3.46 -0.12
N GLU A 227 4.65 2.63 0.51
CA GLU A 227 4.77 2.27 1.91
C GLU A 227 5.06 0.79 2.02
N ILE A 228 6.08 0.44 2.80
CA ILE A 228 6.51 -0.94 3.02
C ILE A 228 6.39 -1.25 4.50
N GLY A 229 5.77 -2.39 4.81
CA GLY A 229 5.78 -2.97 6.15
C GLY A 229 6.39 -4.35 6.09
N LEU A 230 7.16 -4.72 7.10
CA LEU A 230 7.80 -6.01 7.19
C LEU A 230 7.59 -6.55 8.61
N ALA A 231 7.11 -7.78 8.71
CA ALA A 231 6.90 -8.50 9.96
C ALA A 231 7.59 -9.88 9.88
N TYR A 232 8.45 -10.19 10.85
CA TYR A 232 9.22 -11.43 10.94
C TYR A 232 8.77 -12.26 12.14
N GLY A 233 8.64 -13.58 11.94
CA GLY A 233 8.23 -14.52 12.97
C GLY A 233 6.72 -14.53 13.23
N GLY A 234 6.33 -14.98 14.42
CA GLY A 234 4.93 -15.08 14.86
C GLY A 234 4.21 -16.34 14.38
N LYS A 235 2.88 -16.25 14.21
CA LYS A 235 2.01 -17.33 13.70
C LYS A 235 2.09 -17.52 12.17
N ASN A 236 3.08 -16.91 11.53
CA ASN A 236 3.23 -16.96 10.09
C ASN A 236 3.71 -18.33 9.62
N GLU A 237 3.17 -18.78 8.49
CA GLU A 237 3.68 -19.94 7.78
C GLU A 237 5.12 -19.71 7.28
N ALA A 238 5.83 -20.80 7.02
CA ALA A 238 7.18 -20.73 6.47
C ALA A 238 7.15 -20.05 5.09
N GLY A 239 8.00 -19.04 4.93
CA GLY A 239 8.20 -18.32 3.68
C GLY A 239 7.67 -16.89 3.69
N ILE A 240 7.65 -16.26 2.51
CA ILE A 240 7.30 -14.85 2.35
C ILE A 240 5.83 -14.71 1.92
N ASP A 241 4.96 -14.29 2.83
CA ASP A 241 3.59 -13.88 2.51
C ASP A 241 3.54 -12.40 2.10
N ILE A 242 2.96 -12.13 0.94
CA ILE A 242 2.91 -10.78 0.34
C ILE A 242 1.48 -10.24 0.42
N ILE A 243 1.32 -9.14 1.14
CA ILE A 243 0.09 -8.39 1.30
C ILE A 243 0.19 -7.11 0.45
N ARG A 244 -0.65 -7.01 -0.58
CA ARG A 244 -0.61 -5.94 -1.58
C ARG A 244 -1.77 -4.97 -1.40
N TYR A 245 -1.49 -3.68 -1.48
CA TYR A 245 -2.49 -2.61 -1.48
C TYR A 245 -2.23 -1.59 -2.57
N ALA A 246 -3.31 -1.00 -3.07
CA ALA A 246 -3.28 0.23 -3.86
C ALA A 246 -4.33 1.19 -3.31
N ASN A 247 -3.92 2.42 -2.96
CA ASN A 247 -4.78 3.43 -2.34
C ASN A 247 -5.59 2.88 -1.14
N ARG A 248 -4.95 2.08 -0.26
CA ARG A 248 -5.57 1.40 0.88
C ARG A 248 -6.58 0.30 0.55
N SER A 249 -6.79 -0.01 -0.73
CA SER A 249 -7.61 -1.15 -1.17
C SER A 249 -6.73 -2.40 -1.26
N PRO A 250 -7.12 -3.52 -0.62
CA PRO A 250 -6.45 -4.80 -0.79
C PRO A 250 -6.49 -5.28 -2.25
N LEU A 251 -5.39 -5.86 -2.72
CA LEU A 251 -5.28 -6.53 -4.01
C LEU A 251 -5.16 -8.03 -3.78
N VAL A 252 -6.25 -8.77 -3.97
CA VAL A 252 -6.34 -10.18 -3.54
C VAL A 252 -6.04 -11.14 -4.70
N PHE A 253 -6.46 -10.80 -5.91
CA PHE A 253 -6.28 -11.65 -7.11
C PHE A 253 -5.07 -11.24 -7.96
N ASP A 254 -4.74 -12.04 -8.98
CA ASP A 254 -3.74 -11.74 -10.01
C ASP A 254 -2.34 -11.39 -9.48
N GLN A 255 -1.91 -12.06 -8.41
CA GLN A 255 -0.60 -11.80 -7.80
C GLN A 255 0.56 -11.98 -8.79
N GLY A 256 0.47 -12.97 -9.69
CA GLY A 256 1.53 -13.27 -10.66
C GLY A 256 1.83 -12.13 -11.64
N GLY A 257 0.82 -11.34 -12.02
CA GLY A 257 0.98 -10.23 -12.98
C GLY A 257 1.22 -8.87 -12.33
N CYS A 258 1.42 -8.80 -11.01
CA CYS A 258 1.53 -7.54 -10.29
C CYS A 258 3.00 -7.11 -10.12
N VAL A 259 3.29 -5.84 -10.42
CA VAL A 259 4.63 -5.23 -10.22
C VAL A 259 5.18 -5.41 -8.80
N ILE A 260 4.30 -5.42 -7.79
CA ILE A 260 4.71 -5.64 -6.40
C ILE A 260 5.33 -7.04 -6.24
N ASN A 261 4.69 -8.07 -6.81
CA ASN A 261 5.16 -9.45 -6.70
C ASN A 261 6.49 -9.65 -7.44
N GLU A 262 6.61 -9.06 -8.62
CA GLU A 262 7.85 -9.10 -9.39
C GLU A 262 8.98 -8.32 -8.70
N ALA A 263 8.69 -7.16 -8.10
CA ALA A 263 9.64 -6.42 -7.28
C ALA A 263 10.14 -7.25 -6.10
N VAL A 264 9.25 -7.99 -5.42
CA VAL A 264 9.61 -8.87 -4.29
C VAL A 264 10.50 -10.04 -4.73
N LYS A 265 10.17 -10.69 -5.84
CA LYS A 265 10.98 -11.79 -6.40
C LYS A 265 12.39 -11.32 -6.78
N SER A 266 12.53 -10.07 -7.22
CA SER A 266 13.82 -9.50 -7.64
C SER A 266 14.81 -9.23 -6.50
N ILE A 267 14.37 -9.30 -5.23
CA ILE A 267 15.22 -9.01 -4.07
C ILE A 267 16.07 -10.23 -3.72
N ASP A 268 17.37 -10.02 -3.53
CA ASP A 268 18.27 -11.03 -2.99
C ASP A 268 18.13 -11.10 -1.45
N TRP A 269 17.11 -11.83 -1.00
CA TRP A 269 16.76 -12.01 0.41
C TRP A 269 17.89 -12.58 1.27
N ARG A 270 18.76 -13.43 0.68
CA ARG A 270 19.87 -14.07 1.39
C ARG A 270 20.88 -13.05 1.90
N ARG A 271 21.08 -11.92 1.21
CA ARG A 271 21.93 -10.80 1.67
C ARG A 271 21.47 -10.19 2.98
N TYR A 272 20.19 -10.35 3.30
CA TYR A 272 19.56 -9.84 4.52
C TYR A 272 19.39 -10.91 5.60
N GLY A 273 19.90 -12.13 5.37
CA GLY A 273 19.78 -13.24 6.31
C GLY A 273 18.42 -13.93 6.28
N VAL A 274 17.65 -13.72 5.21
CA VAL A 274 16.32 -14.32 5.00
C VAL A 274 16.45 -15.44 3.97
N ASN A 275 15.95 -16.63 4.31
CA ASN A 275 15.72 -17.69 3.35
C ASN A 275 14.25 -17.65 2.88
N PRO A 276 13.95 -17.33 1.62
CA PRO A 276 12.59 -17.14 1.12
C PRO A 276 11.61 -18.27 1.37
N ASP A 277 12.10 -19.51 1.42
CA ASP A 277 11.23 -20.70 1.54
C ASP A 277 10.95 -21.08 3.00
N SER A 278 11.87 -20.75 3.92
CA SER A 278 11.81 -21.24 5.30
C SER A 278 11.63 -20.15 6.34
N THR A 279 11.84 -18.88 5.96
CA THR A 279 11.80 -17.77 6.91
C THR A 279 10.40 -17.19 6.95
N PRO A 280 9.68 -17.26 8.09
CA PRO A 280 8.33 -16.70 8.20
C PRO A 280 8.39 -15.17 8.14
N LEU A 281 7.95 -14.61 7.02
CA LEU A 281 8.03 -13.19 6.74
C LEU A 281 6.73 -12.71 6.10
N THR A 282 6.08 -11.71 6.69
CA THR A 282 4.97 -10.99 6.05
C THR A 282 5.49 -9.68 5.50
N LEU A 283 5.27 -9.44 4.21
CA LEU A 283 5.60 -8.21 3.53
C LEU A 283 4.32 -7.47 3.12
N PHE A 284 4.14 -6.28 3.68
CA PHE A 284 3.10 -5.33 3.32
C PHE A 284 3.65 -4.32 2.32
N VAL A 285 2.95 -4.10 1.21
CA VAL A 285 3.30 -3.07 0.22
C VAL A 285 2.03 -2.31 -0.16
N ASN A 286 2.02 -1.00 0.06
CA ASN A 286 0.95 -0.10 -0.37
C ASN A 286 1.49 0.94 -1.35
N ILE A 287 0.79 1.10 -2.48
CA ILE A 287 1.07 2.16 -3.46
C ILE A 287 -0.04 3.20 -3.36
N VAL A 288 0.32 4.45 -3.08
CA VAL A 288 -0.62 5.57 -2.99
C VAL A 288 -0.38 6.52 -4.15
N SER A 289 -1.37 6.72 -5.01
CA SER A 289 -1.27 7.64 -6.16
C SER A 289 -2.64 8.20 -6.54
N THR A 290 -2.66 9.35 -7.21
CA THR A 290 -3.86 9.90 -7.83
C THR A 290 -4.41 8.99 -8.94
N HIS A 291 -3.52 8.27 -9.62
CA HIS A 291 -3.85 7.30 -10.64
C HIS A 291 -2.96 6.08 -10.46
N ILE A 292 -3.55 4.89 -10.29
CA ILE A 292 -2.82 3.63 -10.21
C ILE A 292 -2.91 2.94 -11.58
N PRO A 293 -1.79 2.55 -12.19
CA PRO A 293 -1.79 1.87 -13.48
C PRO A 293 -2.19 0.41 -13.27
N TYR A 294 -3.49 0.10 -13.36
CA TYR A 294 -3.97 -1.28 -13.25
C TYR A 294 -3.80 -2.04 -14.57
N THR A 295 -3.57 -3.35 -14.50
CA THR A 295 -3.47 -4.22 -15.69
C THR A 295 -4.83 -4.51 -16.35
N SER A 296 -5.90 -4.48 -15.55
CA SER A 296 -7.26 -4.81 -15.99
C SER A 296 -8.29 -3.90 -15.30
N ALA A 297 -9.49 -3.86 -15.88
CA ALA A 297 -10.63 -3.14 -15.31
C ALA A 297 -11.04 -3.66 -13.90
N GLY A 298 -10.66 -4.89 -13.55
CA GLY A 298 -10.92 -5.49 -12.23
C GLY A 298 -10.03 -4.91 -11.11
N LYS A 299 -9.00 -4.13 -11.45
CA LYS A 299 -8.12 -3.43 -10.49
C LYS A 299 -7.46 -4.36 -9.45
N GLN A 300 -7.06 -5.56 -9.85
CA GLN A 300 -6.46 -6.58 -8.96
C GLN A 300 -4.93 -6.64 -9.01
N ALA A 301 -4.33 -6.10 -10.06
CA ALA A 301 -2.89 -6.03 -10.22
C ALA A 301 -2.46 -4.68 -10.77
N VAL A 302 -1.33 -4.19 -10.26
CA VAL A 302 -0.66 -2.99 -10.74
C VAL A 302 0.33 -3.38 -11.85
N ALA A 303 0.26 -2.66 -12.96
CA ALA A 303 1.07 -2.87 -14.15
C ALA A 303 2.55 -2.59 -13.91
N MET A 304 3.39 -3.15 -14.78
CA MET A 304 4.84 -3.02 -14.72
C MET A 304 5.28 -1.66 -15.25
N GLU A 305 5.37 -0.67 -14.35
CA GLU A 305 6.02 0.62 -14.61
C GLU A 305 7.37 0.65 -13.90
N GLU A 306 8.43 1.05 -14.61
CA GLU A 306 9.81 0.96 -14.12
C GLU A 306 10.06 1.82 -12.86
N GLU A 307 9.53 3.05 -12.83
CA GLU A 307 9.70 3.95 -11.70
C GLU A 307 9.02 3.40 -10.43
N ILE A 308 7.84 2.80 -10.59
CA ILE A 308 7.09 2.16 -9.50
C ILE A 308 7.84 0.91 -9.02
N TYR A 309 8.27 0.05 -9.96
CA TYR A 309 9.03 -1.16 -9.67
C TYR A 309 10.30 -0.86 -8.86
N ASN A 310 11.09 0.10 -9.31
CA ASN A 310 12.33 0.48 -8.64
C ASN A 310 12.09 1.08 -7.26
N GLU A 311 11.09 1.94 -7.09
CA GLU A 311 10.81 2.54 -5.78
C GLU A 311 10.28 1.50 -4.77
N ILE A 312 9.49 0.51 -5.21
CA ILE A 312 9.09 -0.63 -4.37
C ILE A 312 10.32 -1.40 -3.91
N ARG A 313 11.23 -1.73 -4.84
CA ARG A 313 12.48 -2.43 -4.49
C ARG A 313 13.30 -1.65 -3.48
N PHE A 314 13.48 -0.35 -3.68
CA PHE A 314 14.23 0.49 -2.75
C PHE A 314 13.57 0.54 -1.36
N GLY A 315 12.24 0.63 -1.30
CA GLY A 315 11.51 0.57 -0.04
C GLY A 315 11.69 -0.78 0.69
N ILE A 316 11.60 -1.90 -0.03
CA ILE A 316 11.82 -3.23 0.54
C ILE A 316 13.25 -3.35 1.07
N MET A 317 14.25 -2.94 0.28
CA MET A 317 15.65 -2.96 0.69
C MET A 317 15.90 -2.16 1.96
N ASP A 318 15.19 -1.04 2.14
CA ASP A 318 15.31 -0.20 3.34
C ASP A 318 14.77 -0.90 4.59
N ALA A 319 13.56 -1.46 4.50
CA ALA A 319 12.98 -2.26 5.58
C ALA A 319 13.85 -3.48 5.93
N CYS A 320 14.42 -4.14 4.92
CA CYS A 320 15.29 -5.30 5.09
C CYS A 320 16.62 -4.98 5.80
N ARG A 321 17.14 -3.75 5.71
CA ARG A 321 18.31 -3.33 6.51
C ARG A 321 18.00 -3.39 8.01
N GLY A 322 16.81 -2.94 8.40
CA GLY A 322 16.31 -3.06 9.78
C GLY A 322 16.22 -4.51 10.25
N LEU A 323 15.61 -5.37 9.43
CA LEU A 323 15.51 -6.81 9.71
C LEU A 323 16.88 -7.47 9.87
N LYS A 324 17.83 -7.18 8.97
CA LYS A 324 19.18 -7.75 9.02
C LYS A 324 19.87 -7.45 10.35
N ARG A 325 19.71 -6.22 10.87
CA ARG A 325 20.26 -5.84 12.18
C ARG A 325 19.66 -6.69 13.30
N PHE A 326 18.34 -6.87 13.29
CA PHE A 326 17.64 -7.71 14.26
C PHE A 326 18.10 -9.18 14.22
N LEU A 327 18.11 -9.79 13.03
CA LEU A 327 18.55 -11.18 12.84
C LEU A 327 20.01 -11.40 13.25
N SER A 328 20.88 -10.42 12.98
CA SER A 328 22.28 -10.46 13.40
C SER A 328 22.40 -10.48 14.93
N LEU A 329 21.64 -9.63 15.64
CA LEU A 329 21.61 -9.62 17.10
C LEU A 329 21.07 -10.94 17.67
N LYS A 330 19.98 -11.47 17.09
CA LYS A 330 19.40 -12.77 17.49
C LYS A 330 20.40 -13.91 17.33
N ARG A 331 21.09 -13.97 16.18
CA ARG A 331 22.13 -14.98 15.93
C ARG A 331 23.30 -14.85 16.90
N ARG A 332 23.73 -13.62 17.21
CA ARG A 332 24.83 -13.37 18.15
C ARG A 332 24.47 -13.79 19.57
N ALA A 333 23.24 -13.49 20.02
CA ALA A 333 22.72 -13.94 21.31
C ALA A 333 22.63 -15.48 21.39
N TYR A 334 22.13 -16.12 20.33
CA TYR A 334 22.07 -17.59 20.24
C TYR A 334 23.46 -18.23 20.32
N GLN A 335 24.43 -17.70 19.58
CA GLN A 335 25.82 -18.17 19.63
C GLN A 335 26.46 -17.95 21.01
N LYS A 336 26.18 -16.83 21.67
CA LYS A 336 26.62 -16.56 23.05
C LYS A 336 26.07 -17.62 24.01
N LYS A 337 24.79 -17.94 23.90
CA LYS A 337 24.10 -18.97 24.70
C LYS A 337 24.66 -20.37 24.44
N GLN A 338 24.78 -20.79 23.17
CA GLN A 338 25.35 -22.10 22.82
C GLN A 338 26.79 -22.24 23.35
N ARG A 339 27.63 -21.23 23.20
CA ARG A 339 29.01 -21.27 23.72
C ARG A 339 29.04 -21.38 25.23
N LYS A 340 28.19 -20.63 25.94
CA LYS A 340 28.03 -20.74 27.40
C LYS A 340 27.62 -22.16 27.80
N GLU A 341 26.58 -22.71 27.17
CA GLU A 341 26.10 -24.08 27.45
C GLU A 341 27.16 -25.15 27.17
N SER A 342 27.86 -25.06 26.03
CA SER A 342 28.96 -25.99 25.73
C SER A 342 30.08 -25.91 26.76
N LEU A 343 30.53 -24.69 27.13
CA LEU A 343 31.56 -24.52 28.15
C LEU A 343 31.13 -25.02 29.52
N MET A 344 29.86 -24.83 29.90
CA MET A 344 29.30 -25.38 31.15
C MET A 344 29.27 -26.91 31.15
N LYS A 345 29.04 -27.55 30.00
CA LYS A 345 29.12 -29.03 29.88
C LYS A 345 30.55 -29.56 30.01
N TYR A 346 31.54 -28.84 29.49
CA TYR A 346 32.95 -29.25 29.60
C TYR A 346 33.61 -28.87 30.94
N ALA A 347 33.06 -27.89 31.66
CA ALA A 347 33.63 -27.38 32.90
C ALA A 347 33.94 -28.48 33.96
N PRO A 348 33.09 -29.49 34.22
CA PRO A 348 33.38 -30.55 35.18
C PRO A 348 34.61 -31.39 34.79
N GLU A 349 34.71 -31.79 33.52
CA GLU A 349 35.81 -32.64 33.05
C GLU A 349 37.13 -31.87 32.98
N SER A 350 37.10 -30.62 32.53
CA SER A 350 38.28 -29.75 32.56
C SER A 350 38.77 -29.51 34.00
N SER A 351 37.86 -29.34 34.96
CA SER A 351 38.21 -29.11 36.37
C SER A 351 38.87 -30.33 37.01
N LYS A 352 38.42 -31.54 36.67
CA LYS A 352 39.07 -32.80 37.10
C LYS A 352 40.49 -32.93 36.54
N ALA A 353 40.69 -32.61 35.26
CA ALA A 353 42.01 -32.68 34.63
C ALA A 353 42.99 -31.65 35.22
N LEU A 354 42.52 -30.41 35.44
CA LEU A 354 43.31 -29.34 36.06
C LEU A 354 43.65 -29.64 37.53
N SER A 355 42.71 -30.19 38.28
CA SER A 355 42.93 -30.64 39.66
C SER A 355 44.03 -31.71 39.75
N LYS A 356 44.05 -32.67 38.81
CA LYS A 356 45.13 -33.68 38.74
C LYS A 356 46.52 -33.07 38.48
N LEU A 357 46.61 -32.00 37.71
CA LEU A 357 47.88 -31.34 37.38
C LEU A 357 48.37 -30.39 38.48
N THR A 358 47.44 -29.75 39.21
CA THR A 358 47.75 -28.69 40.18
C THR A 358 47.71 -29.16 41.63
N GLY A 359 47.08 -30.30 41.92
CA GLY A 359 46.86 -30.80 43.28
C GLY A 359 45.74 -30.07 44.06
N GLU A 360 45.07 -29.11 43.43
CA GLU A 360 43.97 -28.32 44.01
C GLU A 360 42.65 -29.10 44.05
N ASN A 361 41.72 -28.72 44.93
CA ASN A 361 40.42 -29.39 45.05
C ASN A 361 39.59 -29.18 43.76
N PRO A 362 39.08 -30.25 43.13
CA PRO A 362 38.34 -30.18 41.87
C PRO A 362 37.05 -29.33 41.95
N ASP A 363 36.39 -29.27 43.10
CA ASP A 363 35.18 -28.47 43.29
C ASP A 363 35.49 -26.96 43.34
N LYS A 364 36.60 -26.56 43.96
CA LYS A 364 37.05 -25.16 43.96
C LYS A 364 37.43 -24.69 42.55
N VAL A 365 38.14 -25.53 41.79
CA VAL A 365 38.52 -25.23 40.39
C VAL A 365 37.27 -25.12 39.52
N LYS A 366 36.28 -25.99 39.72
CA LYS A 366 35.00 -25.96 39.01
C LYS A 366 34.22 -24.67 39.28
N ASP A 367 34.12 -24.24 40.53
CA ASP A 367 33.42 -23.00 40.89
C ASP A 367 34.11 -21.76 40.30
N LEU A 368 35.44 -21.74 40.26
CA LEU A 368 36.22 -20.70 39.59
C LEU A 368 35.96 -20.68 38.07
N PHE A 369 35.93 -21.84 37.43
CA PHE A 369 35.61 -21.97 36.00
C PHE A 369 34.19 -21.49 35.68
N ILE A 370 33.21 -21.87 36.49
CA ILE A 370 31.81 -21.44 36.33
C ILE A 370 31.72 -19.93 36.48
N LYS A 371 32.31 -19.34 37.53
CA LYS A 371 32.35 -17.88 37.70
C LYS A 371 33.02 -17.15 36.53
N LEU A 372 34.07 -17.74 35.94
CA LEU A 372 34.78 -17.15 34.81
C LEU A 372 33.94 -17.19 33.52
N ILE A 373 33.23 -18.30 33.29
CA ILE A 373 32.26 -18.44 32.20
C ILE A 373 31.11 -17.44 32.39
N GLU A 374 30.57 -17.33 33.61
CA GLU A 374 29.50 -16.39 33.92
C GLU A 374 29.93 -14.94 33.74
N LYS A 375 31.12 -14.55 34.21
CA LYS A 375 31.65 -13.19 34.04
C LYS A 375 31.87 -12.82 32.57
N ARG A 376 32.30 -13.77 31.75
CA ARG A 376 32.57 -13.55 30.31
C ARG A 376 31.28 -13.50 29.47
N TYR A 377 30.23 -14.18 29.94
CA TYR A 377 28.98 -14.34 29.20
C TYR A 377 27.74 -13.71 29.86
N ALA A 378 27.89 -13.01 30.99
CA ALA A 378 27.00 -11.92 31.41
C ALA A 378 26.85 -10.92 30.26
#